data_AF-A0A5D8QG84-F1
#
_entry.id   AF-A0A5D8QG84-F1
#
_cell.length_a   1.000
_cell.length_b   1.000
_cell.length_c   1.000
_cell.angle_alpha   90.00
_cell.angle_beta   90.00
_cell.angle_gamma   90.00
#
_symmetry.space_group_name_H-M   'P 1'
#
loop_
_entity.id
_entity.type
_entity.pdbx_description
1 polymer ?
#
loop_
_entity_poly.entity_id
_entity_poly.type
_entity_poly.pdbx_seq_one_letter_code
_entity_poly.pdbx_strand_id
1 'polypeptide(L)'
;MEVNVQEFIELEDCSILAIKNRYKAVRRALNRFKYKKSSPEEREILVEAMQRYKSLAIREEKARIYNVLLYYYFSSSPLTDKQLMKLFNIDRRTVYKDIDRGVKDLTVILYGIGGIELLPEEESQAFIKAKLQEAITKKLTEEFGRR
;
A
#
# COMPACT_ATOMS: atom_id res chain seq x y z
N MET A 1 -37.69 4.88 -8.73
CA MET A 1 -36.44 4.11 -8.58
C MET A 1 -36.24 3.90 -7.11
N GLU A 2 -36.49 2.69 -6.62
CA GLU A 2 -36.13 2.33 -5.25
C GLU A 2 -34.61 2.25 -5.20
N VAL A 3 -33.99 3.14 -4.44
CA VAL A 3 -32.56 3.09 -4.20
C VAL A 3 -32.32 1.91 -3.26
N ASN A 4 -31.78 0.83 -3.79
CA ASN A 4 -31.42 -0.34 -3.00
C ASN A 4 -30.22 0.03 -2.13
N VAL A 5 -30.49 0.36 -0.87
CA VAL A 5 -29.48 0.71 0.13
C VAL A 5 -28.44 -0.42 0.29
N GLN A 6 -28.82 -1.67 0.02
CA GLN A 6 -27.92 -2.82 0.07
C GLN A 6 -26.91 -2.82 -1.09
N GLU A 7 -27.31 -2.42 -2.30
CA GLU A 7 -26.37 -2.23 -3.43
C GLU A 7 -25.39 -1.09 -3.15
N PHE A 8 -25.83 -0.01 -2.49
CA PHE A 8 -24.93 1.07 -2.06
C PHE A 8 -23.92 0.60 -1.00
N ILE A 9 -24.34 -0.22 -0.02
CA ILE A 9 -23.43 -0.77 1.02
C ILE A 9 -22.43 -1.76 0.42
N GLU A 10 -22.81 -2.50 -0.63
CA GLU A 10 -21.91 -3.42 -1.35
C GLU A 10 -20.99 -2.71 -2.34
N LEU A 11 -21.44 -1.57 -2.90
CA LEU A 11 -20.63 -0.65 -3.71
C LEU A 11 -19.70 0.25 -2.85
N GLU A 12 -20.01 0.43 -1.57
CA GLU A 12 -19.22 1.29 -0.69
C GLU A 12 -17.92 0.62 -0.23
N ASP A 13 -16.87 1.42 -0.29
CA ASP A 13 -15.47 1.27 0.14
C ASP A 13 -15.22 0.75 1.57
N CYS A 14 -16.25 0.28 2.25
CA CYS A 14 -16.26 -0.19 3.65
C CYS A 14 -16.49 -1.70 3.79
N SER A 15 -16.72 -2.44 2.69
CA SER A 15 -16.92 -3.90 2.78
C SER A 15 -15.69 -4.60 3.36
N ILE A 16 -15.90 -5.68 4.15
CA ILE A 16 -14.82 -6.50 4.73
C ILE A 16 -13.85 -6.97 3.64
N LEU A 17 -14.37 -7.24 2.44
CA LEU A 17 -13.60 -7.63 1.27
C LEU A 17 -12.72 -6.49 0.76
N ALA A 18 -13.24 -5.27 0.63
CA ALA A 18 -12.47 -4.09 0.20
C ALA A 18 -11.32 -3.79 1.17
N ILE A 19 -11.58 -3.82 2.49
CA ILE A 19 -10.56 -3.62 3.52
C ILE A 19 -9.46 -4.68 3.41
N LYS A 20 -9.84 -5.95 3.20
CA LYS A 20 -8.89 -7.06 3.01
C LYS A 20 -8.05 -6.89 1.74
N ASN A 21 -8.64 -6.38 0.66
CA ASN A 21 -7.94 -6.13 -0.60
C ASN A 21 -6.94 -4.98 -0.47
N ARG A 22 -7.35 -3.86 0.16
CA ARG A 22 -6.46 -2.74 0.48
C ARG A 22 -5.29 -3.18 1.36
N TYR A 23 -5.56 -3.95 2.42
CA TYR A 23 -4.51 -4.52 3.27
C TYR A 23 -3.49 -5.35 2.48
N LYS A 24 -3.97 -6.19 1.55
CA LYS A 24 -3.09 -6.96 0.66
C LYS A 24 -2.30 -6.05 -0.29
N ALA A 25 -2.91 -5.01 -0.84
CA ALA A 25 -2.27 -4.04 -1.72
C ALA A 25 -1.12 -3.33 -1.01
N VAL A 26 -1.36 -2.79 0.19
CA VAL A 26 -0.32 -2.17 1.03
C VAL A 26 0.81 -3.15 1.31
N ARG A 27 0.50 -4.39 1.69
CA ARG A 27 1.54 -5.39 1.98
C ARG A 27 2.39 -5.74 0.75
N ARG A 28 1.81 -5.77 -0.45
CA ARG A 28 2.55 -5.95 -1.70
C ARG A 28 3.44 -4.75 -2.01
N ALA A 29 2.93 -3.54 -1.87
CA ALA A 29 3.68 -2.31 -2.08
C ALA A 29 4.87 -2.18 -1.10
N LEU A 30 4.66 -2.48 0.18
CA LEU A 30 5.74 -2.51 1.18
C LEU A 30 6.83 -3.54 0.84
N ASN A 31 6.45 -4.72 0.32
CA ASN A 31 7.43 -5.69 -0.15
C ASN A 31 8.19 -5.19 -1.39
N ARG A 32 7.52 -4.55 -2.35
CA ARG A 32 8.20 -3.91 -3.48
C ARG A 32 9.20 -2.85 -2.99
N PHE A 33 8.81 -2.03 -2.01
CA PHE A 33 9.66 -0.99 -1.45
C PHE A 33 10.92 -1.61 -0.83
N LYS A 34 10.73 -2.62 0.03
CA LYS A 34 11.81 -3.36 0.69
C LYS A 34 12.83 -3.94 -0.29
N TYR A 35 12.37 -4.48 -1.40
CA TYR A 35 13.22 -5.09 -2.43
C TYR A 35 13.63 -4.11 -3.53
N LYS A 36 13.42 -2.80 -3.35
CA LYS A 36 13.77 -1.72 -4.30
C LYS A 36 13.14 -1.92 -5.69
N LYS A 37 11.92 -2.45 -5.73
CA LYS A 37 11.13 -2.70 -6.94
C LYS A 37 9.93 -1.75 -7.09
N SER A 38 9.75 -0.80 -6.16
CA SER A 38 8.68 0.19 -6.23
C SER A 38 8.99 1.29 -7.24
N SER A 39 7.96 1.77 -7.94
CA SER A 39 8.06 2.98 -8.76
C SER A 39 8.40 4.21 -7.91
N PRO A 40 8.95 5.29 -8.50
CA PRO A 40 9.19 6.55 -7.79
C PRO A 40 7.94 7.10 -7.08
N GLU A 41 6.79 7.03 -7.76
CA GLU A 41 5.50 7.52 -7.24
C GLU A 41 5.03 6.67 -6.05
N GLU A 42 5.10 5.34 -6.17
CA GLU A 42 4.77 4.43 -5.07
C GLU A 42 5.68 4.69 -3.86
N ARG A 43 6.98 4.93 -4.09
CA ARG A 43 7.93 5.25 -3.01
C ARG A 43 7.58 6.54 -2.31
N GLU A 44 7.23 7.59 -3.06
CA GLU A 44 6.87 8.89 -2.51
C GLU A 44 5.63 8.78 -1.61
N ILE A 45 4.56 8.13 -2.10
CA ILE A 45 3.33 7.90 -1.34
C ILE A 45 3.62 7.09 -0.06
N LEU A 46 4.41 6.02 -0.15
CA LEU A 46 4.75 5.19 1.03
C LEU A 46 5.61 5.95 2.06
N VAL A 47 6.51 6.82 1.60
CA VAL A 47 7.31 7.67 2.49
C VAL A 47 6.42 8.72 3.17
N GLU A 48 5.53 9.36 2.43
CA GLU A 48 4.56 10.31 3.01
C GLU A 48 3.65 9.60 4.04
N ALA A 49 3.15 8.41 3.72
CA ALA A 49 2.33 7.62 4.64
C ALA A 49 3.09 7.33 5.95
N MET A 50 4.38 6.98 5.86
CA MET A 50 5.22 6.76 7.03
C MET A 50 5.50 8.04 7.82
N GLN A 51 5.61 9.20 7.18
CA GLN A 51 5.74 10.49 7.86
C GLN A 51 4.47 10.82 8.65
N ARG A 52 3.29 10.64 8.04
CA ARG A 52 1.99 10.77 8.73
C ARG A 52 1.90 9.79 9.89
N TYR A 53 2.29 8.54 9.68
CA TYR A 53 2.27 7.53 10.75
C TYR A 53 3.15 7.97 11.93
N LYS A 54 4.36 8.48 11.68
CA LYS A 54 5.24 8.99 12.73
C LYS A 54 4.55 10.04 13.61
N SER A 55 3.81 10.98 13.00
CA SER A 55 3.08 12.00 13.76
C SER A 55 1.93 11.45 14.60
N LEU A 56 1.35 10.30 14.23
CA LEU A 56 0.27 9.63 14.97
C LEU A 56 0.80 8.66 16.04
N ALA A 57 2.05 8.21 15.92
CA ALA A 57 2.69 7.24 16.80
C ALA A 57 3.27 7.87 18.09
N ILE A 58 2.48 8.72 18.77
CA ILE A 58 2.91 9.48 19.95
C ILE A 58 2.93 8.61 21.23
N ARG A 59 2.14 7.53 21.29
CA ARG A 59 2.10 6.59 22.43
C ARG A 59 3.15 5.49 22.29
N GLU A 60 3.77 5.07 23.39
CA GLU A 60 4.89 4.09 23.41
C GLU A 60 4.64 2.82 22.60
N GLU A 61 3.45 2.20 22.72
CA GLU A 61 3.13 0.98 21.95
C GLU A 61 3.09 1.27 20.44
N LYS A 62 2.53 2.41 20.04
CA LYS A 62 2.48 2.80 18.63
C LYS A 62 3.86 3.18 18.08
N ALA A 63 4.72 3.75 18.92
CA ALA A 63 6.10 4.06 18.55
C ALA A 63 6.90 2.78 18.23
N ARG A 64 6.71 1.69 19.01
CA ARG A 64 7.35 0.40 18.72
C ARG A 64 6.89 -0.17 17.38
N ILE A 65 5.58 -0.20 17.14
CA ILE A 65 4.99 -0.72 15.89
C ILE A 65 5.52 0.07 14.69
N TYR A 66 5.54 1.39 14.79
CA TYR A 66 6.13 2.26 13.77
C TYR A 66 7.60 1.92 13.50
N ASN A 67 8.41 1.79 14.54
CA ASN A 67 9.84 1.49 14.40
C ASN A 67 10.07 0.09 13.81
N VAL A 68 9.27 -0.91 14.20
CA VAL A 68 9.31 -2.27 13.60
C VAL A 68 9.08 -2.21 12.10
N LEU A 69 8.06 -1.47 11.64
CA LEU A 69 7.82 -1.26 10.20
C LEU A 69 8.97 -0.55 9.51
N LEU A 70 9.45 0.54 10.11
CA LEU A 70 10.55 1.34 9.58
C LEU A 70 11.78 0.46 9.33
N TYR A 71 12.20 -0.32 10.33
CA TYR A 71 13.36 -1.21 10.18
C TYR A 71 13.10 -2.38 9.24
N TYR A 72 11.89 -2.92 9.21
CA TYR A 72 11.57 -4.13 8.43
C TYR A 72 11.36 -3.87 6.93
N TYR A 73 10.83 -2.69 6.56
CA TYR A 73 10.49 -2.35 5.17
C TYR A 73 11.27 -1.16 4.61
N PHE A 74 11.52 -0.12 5.41
CA PHE A 74 11.97 1.18 4.90
C PHE A 74 13.45 1.50 5.13
N SER A 75 14.12 0.76 6.01
CA SER A 75 15.55 0.96 6.26
C SER A 75 16.38 0.59 5.04
N SER A 76 17.52 1.26 4.86
CA SER A 76 18.45 0.98 3.75
C SER A 76 18.95 -0.47 3.74
N SER A 77 18.97 -1.11 4.92
CA SER A 77 19.27 -2.52 5.12
C SER A 77 18.18 -3.16 5.99
N PRO A 78 17.08 -3.63 5.38
CA PRO A 78 15.94 -4.19 6.10
C PRO A 78 16.32 -5.30 7.08
N LEU A 79 15.87 -5.16 8.33
CA LEU A 79 16.16 -6.15 9.37
C LEU A 79 15.31 -7.42 9.22
N THR A 80 15.89 -8.54 9.61
CA THR A 80 15.20 -9.83 9.76
C THR A 80 14.37 -9.88 11.04
N ASP A 81 13.43 -10.81 11.12
CA ASP A 81 12.65 -11.07 12.34
C ASP A 81 13.55 -11.33 13.56
N LYS A 82 14.60 -12.13 13.40
CA LYS A 82 15.58 -12.40 14.47
C LYS A 82 16.31 -11.14 14.95
N GLN A 83 16.65 -10.22 14.05
CA GLN A 83 17.30 -8.96 14.41
C GLN A 83 16.33 -8.03 15.14
N LEU A 84 15.08 -7.96 14.70
CA LEU A 84 14.03 -7.18 15.36
C LEU A 84 13.71 -7.70 16.76
N MET A 85 13.65 -9.03 16.93
CA MET A 85 13.47 -9.65 18.25
C MET A 85 14.53 -9.17 19.25
N LYS A 86 15.80 -9.16 18.82
CA LYS A 86 16.91 -8.70 19.65
C LYS A 86 16.85 -7.19 19.91
N LEU A 87 16.57 -6.39 18.87
CA LEU A 87 16.55 -4.93 18.97
C LEU A 87 15.46 -4.42 19.91
N PHE A 88 14.27 -5.01 19.87
CA PHE A 88 13.13 -4.58 20.66
C PHE A 88 12.88 -5.44 21.92
N ASN A 89 13.71 -6.46 22.15
CA ASN A 89 13.54 -7.44 23.22
C ASN A 89 12.11 -8.05 23.25
N ILE A 90 11.66 -8.53 22.10
CA ILE A 90 10.33 -9.14 21.92
C ILE A 90 10.42 -10.51 21.27
N ASP A 91 9.41 -11.34 21.51
CA ASP A 91 9.33 -12.64 20.86
C ASP A 91 8.95 -12.52 19.37
N ARG A 92 9.19 -13.61 18.61
CA ARG A 92 8.92 -13.68 17.18
C ARG A 92 7.45 -13.43 16.83
N ARG A 93 6.52 -13.94 17.63
CA ARG A 93 5.08 -13.77 17.42
C ARG A 93 4.68 -12.30 17.58
N THR A 94 5.30 -11.61 18.53
CA THR A 94 5.11 -10.17 18.77
C THR A 94 5.66 -9.34 17.62
N VAL A 95 6.81 -9.71 17.03
CA VAL A 95 7.30 -9.08 15.78
C VAL A 95 6.26 -9.15 14.67
N TYR A 96 5.72 -10.33 14.37
CA TYR A 96 4.71 -10.48 13.31
C TYR A 96 3.39 -9.77 13.63
N LYS A 97 2.98 -9.76 14.91
CA LYS A 97 1.81 -8.99 15.35
C LYS A 97 2.01 -7.49 15.14
N ASP A 98 3.18 -6.96 15.48
CA ASP A 98 3.50 -5.55 15.29
C ASP A 98 3.55 -5.20 13.80
N ILE A 99 4.14 -6.06 12.96
CA ILE A 99 4.10 -5.90 11.49
C ILE A 99 2.65 -5.86 10.99
N ASP A 100 1.82 -6.84 11.35
CA ASP A 100 0.43 -6.91 10.88
C ASP A 100 -0.39 -5.69 11.36
N ARG A 101 -0.20 -5.25 12.61
CA ARG A 101 -0.84 -4.04 13.15
C ARG A 101 -0.40 -2.78 12.40
N GLY A 102 0.91 -2.65 12.17
CA GLY A 102 1.46 -1.53 11.44
C GLY A 102 0.96 -1.46 9.99
N VAL A 103 0.85 -2.60 9.29
CA VAL A 103 0.28 -2.64 7.94
C VAL A 103 -1.20 -2.23 7.96
N LYS A 104 -1.97 -2.59 8.99
CA LYS A 104 -3.36 -2.13 9.15
C LYS A 104 -3.42 -0.62 9.37
N ASP A 105 -2.59 -0.09 10.25
CA ASP A 105 -2.52 1.36 10.51
C ASP A 105 -2.16 2.12 9.22
N LEU A 106 -1.18 1.64 8.45
CA LEU A 106 -0.84 2.21 7.14
C LEU A 106 -1.99 2.10 6.14
N THR A 107 -2.75 1.00 6.15
CA THR A 107 -3.93 0.84 5.28
C THR A 107 -4.97 1.92 5.57
N VAL A 108 -5.17 2.26 6.85
CA VAL A 108 -6.07 3.35 7.26
C VAL A 108 -5.50 4.71 6.85
N ILE A 109 -4.19 4.93 6.98
CA ILE A 109 -3.55 6.18 6.56
C ILE A 109 -3.63 6.38 5.03
N LEU A 110 -3.57 5.30 4.26
CA LEU A 110 -3.60 5.35 2.79
C LEU A 110 -5.02 5.46 2.24
N TYR A 111 -5.98 4.69 2.78
CA TYR A 111 -7.32 4.54 2.19
C TYR A 111 -8.47 4.93 3.14
N GLY A 112 -8.16 5.39 4.35
CA GLY A 112 -9.16 5.92 5.27
C GLY A 112 -9.60 7.33 4.90
N ILE A 113 -10.45 7.93 5.74
CA ILE A 113 -10.93 9.31 5.55
C ILE A 113 -9.74 10.27 5.54
N GLY A 114 -9.56 11.01 4.44
CA GLY A 114 -8.41 11.91 4.24
C GLY A 114 -7.09 11.20 3.90
N GLY A 115 -7.15 9.93 3.47
CA GLY A 115 -6.01 9.16 3.04
C GLY A 115 -5.37 9.68 1.75
N ILE A 116 -4.13 9.27 1.49
CA ILE A 116 -3.32 9.73 0.34
C ILE A 116 -3.33 8.79 -0.87
N GLU A 117 -4.21 7.80 -0.84
CA GLU A 117 -4.51 6.85 -1.91
C GLU A 117 -3.30 6.23 -2.61
N LEU A 118 -2.91 5.05 -2.13
CA LEU A 118 -1.93 4.22 -2.82
C LEU A 118 -2.61 3.56 -4.04
N LEU A 119 -2.50 4.17 -5.21
CA LEU A 119 -3.01 3.59 -6.44
C LEU A 119 -2.17 2.36 -6.84
N PRO A 120 -2.79 1.20 -7.15
CA PRO A 120 -2.10 0.10 -7.80
C PRO A 120 -1.41 0.56 -9.08
N GLU A 121 -0.25 -0.01 -9.44
CA GLU A 121 0.44 0.33 -10.70
C GLU A 121 -0.49 0.22 -11.91
N GLU A 122 -1.40 -0.76 -11.91
CA GLU A 122 -2.42 -1.04 -12.94
C GLU A 122 -3.50 0.06 -13.06
N GLU A 123 -3.63 0.92 -12.04
CA GLU A 123 -4.56 2.05 -11.99
C GLU A 123 -3.81 3.39 -11.95
N SER A 124 -2.47 3.36 -12.01
CA SER A 124 -1.66 4.57 -12.09
C SER A 124 -1.93 5.29 -13.40
N GLN A 125 -1.96 6.62 -13.37
CA GLN A 125 -2.13 7.44 -14.58
C GLN A 125 -1.09 7.10 -15.65
N ALA A 126 0.13 6.74 -15.24
CA ALA A 126 1.20 6.31 -16.12
C ALA A 126 0.87 5.01 -16.87
N PHE A 127 0.36 3.99 -16.16
CA PHE A 127 -0.06 2.73 -16.77
C PHE A 127 -1.27 2.89 -17.68
N ILE A 128 -2.29 3.65 -17.24
CA ILE A 128 -3.47 3.95 -18.04
C ILE A 128 -3.06 4.65 -19.34
N LYS A 129 -2.18 5.66 -19.25
CA LYS A 129 -1.64 6.36 -20.42
C LYS A 129 -0.85 5.44 -21.35
N ALA A 130 -0.01 4.57 -20.80
CA ALA A 130 0.76 3.60 -21.58
C ALA A 130 -0.15 2.61 -22.33
N LYS A 131 -1.19 2.08 -21.66
CA LYS A 131 -2.17 1.18 -22.27
C LYS A 131 -3.02 1.87 -23.33
N LEU A 132 -3.41 3.13 -23.11
CA LEU A 132 -4.08 3.96 -24.10
C LEU A 132 -3.20 4.19 -25.33
N GLN A 133 -1.92 4.54 -25.12
CA GLN A 133 -0.96 4.71 -26.22
C GLN A 133 -0.78 3.42 -27.02
N GLU A 134 -0.59 2.28 -26.36
CA GLU A 134 -0.48 0.97 -26.99
C GLU A 134 -1.71 0.64 -27.86
N ALA A 135 -2.92 0.89 -27.33
CA ALA A 135 -4.17 0.66 -28.04
C ALA A 135 -4.35 1.59 -29.26
N ILE A 136 -3.97 2.87 -29.14
CA ILE A 136 -4.01 3.85 -30.24
C ILE A 136 -3.02 3.45 -31.33
N THR A 137 -1.77 3.12 -30.96
CA THR A 137 -0.74 2.70 -31.91
C THR A 137 -1.17 1.45 -32.67
N LYS A 138 -1.72 0.44 -31.97
CA LYS A 138 -2.22 -0.80 -32.59
C LYS A 138 -3.34 -0.53 -33.62
N LYS A 139 -4.31 0.31 -33.27
CA LYS A 139 -5.39 0.69 -34.22
C LYS A 139 -4.84 1.42 -35.44
N LEU A 140 -3.88 2.32 -35.25
CA LEU A 140 -3.25 3.03 -36.37
C LEU A 140 -2.49 2.07 -37.30
N THR A 141 -1.72 1.11 -36.78
CA THR A 141 -1.03 0.13 -37.64
C THR A 141 -1.99 -0.82 -38.37
N GLU A 142 -3.11 -1.20 -37.77
CA GLU A 142 -4.14 -2.03 -38.42
C GLU A 142 -4.88 -1.31 -39.55
N GLU A 143 -5.18 -0.01 -39.38
CA GLU A 143 -5.83 0.82 -40.40
C GLU A 143 -4.89 1.18 -41.56
N PHE A 144 -3.61 1.48 -41.27
CA PHE A 144 -2.63 1.85 -42.29
C PHE A 144 -1.94 0.64 -42.97
N GLY A 145 -2.00 -0.56 -42.39
CA GLY A 145 -1.45 -1.80 -42.95
C GLY A 145 -2.39 -2.57 -43.89
N ARG A 146 -3.63 -2.10 -44.10
CA ARG A 146 -4.64 -2.69 -45.00
C ARG A 146 -4.66 -2.09 -46.43
N ARG A 147 -3.56 -1.45 -46.87
CA ARG A 147 -3.41 -0.95 -48.25
C ARG A 147 -2.41 -1.77 -49.04
#